data_AF-A0A7K0Q108-F1
#
_entry.id   AF-A0A7K0Q108-F1
#
_cell.length_a   1.000
_cell.length_b   1.000
_cell.length_c   1.000
_cell.angle_alpha   90.00
_cell.angle_beta   90.00
_cell.angle_gamma   90.00
#
_symmetry.space_group_name_H-M   'P 1'
#
loop_
_entity.id
_entity.type
_entity.pdbx_description
1 polymer ?
#
loop_
_entity_poly.entity_id
_entity_poly.type
_entity_poly.pdbx_seq_one_letter_code
_entity_poly.pdbx_strand_id
1 'polypeptide(L)'
;MEISRPQPTAKGPAEWFTGDVYMDVVVRNPEPSAVRMNLVRFMPCARTAWHSHPRGQQLVVVDGVGLVQSRGGDVTVVRPGDVVWTPPGEEHWHGAAPDHVMAHYALWEGDETAWGDLVTDEEYGYPA
;
A
#
# COMPACT_ATOMS: atom_id res chain seq x y z
N MET A 1 -13.05 5.97 -25.66
CA MET A 1 -13.52 5.96 -24.25
C MET A 1 -13.91 4.53 -23.94
N GLU A 2 -13.28 3.95 -22.93
CA GLU A 2 -13.53 2.58 -22.49
C GLU A 2 -13.97 2.59 -21.03
N ILE A 3 -14.86 1.68 -20.64
CA ILE A 3 -15.28 1.49 -19.25
C ILE A 3 -14.72 0.15 -18.79
N SER A 4 -13.69 0.17 -17.95
CA SER A 4 -13.18 -1.03 -17.31
C SER A 4 -14.14 -1.49 -16.21
N ARG A 5 -14.34 -2.81 -16.11
CA ARG A 5 -15.15 -3.42 -15.05
C ARG A 5 -14.23 -4.00 -13.98
N PRO A 6 -14.62 -3.94 -12.69
CA PRO A 6 -13.85 -4.55 -11.61
C PRO A 6 -13.57 -6.03 -11.90
N GLN A 7 -12.34 -6.44 -11.63
CA GLN A 7 -11.97 -7.86 -11.55
C GLN A 7 -12.28 -8.39 -10.14
N PRO A 8 -12.34 -9.72 -9.96
CA PRO A 8 -12.43 -10.30 -8.63
C PRO A 8 -11.29 -9.81 -7.72
N THR A 9 -11.62 -9.50 -6.47
CA THR A 9 -10.64 -9.14 -5.44
C THR A 9 -9.64 -10.28 -5.24
N ALA A 10 -8.35 -9.95 -5.22
CA ALA A 10 -7.27 -10.88 -4.98
C ALA A 10 -6.72 -10.75 -3.56
N LYS A 11 -6.30 -11.86 -2.95
CA LYS A 11 -5.56 -11.84 -1.69
C LYS A 11 -4.09 -11.47 -1.97
N GLY A 12 -3.52 -10.63 -1.12
CA GLY A 12 -2.09 -10.28 -1.16
C GLY A 12 -1.21 -11.50 -0.90
N PRO A 13 -0.13 -11.70 -1.69
CA PRO A 13 0.84 -12.77 -1.45
C PRO A 13 1.56 -12.60 -0.12
N ALA A 14 1.79 -13.70 0.60
CA ALA A 14 2.41 -13.68 1.92
C ALA A 14 3.88 -13.21 1.89
N GLU A 15 4.51 -13.24 0.71
CA GLU A 15 5.85 -12.72 0.49
C GLU A 15 5.93 -11.19 0.55
N TRP A 16 4.81 -10.48 0.32
CA TRP A 16 4.76 -9.02 0.27
C TRP A 16 3.94 -8.39 1.40
N PHE A 17 3.23 -9.21 2.17
CA PHE A 17 2.29 -8.74 3.17
C PHE A 17 2.34 -9.61 4.42
N THR A 18 2.28 -8.94 5.58
CA THR A 18 1.92 -9.61 6.83
C THR A 18 0.44 -9.37 7.12
N GLY A 19 -0.26 -10.40 7.58
CA GLY A 19 -1.70 -10.36 7.84
C GLY A 19 -2.55 -10.50 6.57
N ASP A 20 -3.85 -10.25 6.70
CA ASP A 20 -4.80 -10.37 5.59
C ASP A 20 -4.92 -9.04 4.83
N VAL A 21 -4.50 -9.06 3.57
CA VAL A 21 -4.57 -7.94 2.64
C VAL A 21 -5.32 -8.35 1.38
N TYR A 22 -6.19 -7.47 0.89
CA TYR A 22 -7.02 -7.70 -0.30
C TYR A 22 -6.90 -6.54 -1.27
N MET A 23 -6.74 -6.85 -2.57
CA MET A 23 -6.46 -5.87 -3.61
C MET A 23 -7.45 -5.99 -4.77
N ASP A 24 -7.93 -4.85 -5.24
CA ASP A 24 -8.62 -4.70 -6.51
C ASP A 24 -7.71 -3.93 -7.47
N VAL A 25 -7.49 -4.48 -8.68
CA VAL A 25 -6.80 -3.74 -9.74
C VAL A 25 -7.79 -2.74 -10.35
N VAL A 26 -7.49 -1.44 -10.20
CA VAL A 26 -8.37 -0.35 -10.63
C VAL A 26 -7.90 0.26 -11.95
N VAL A 27 -6.60 0.50 -12.09
CA VAL A 27 -5.99 1.04 -13.31
C VAL A 27 -4.81 0.16 -13.72
N ARG A 28 -4.85 -0.33 -14.96
CA ARG A 28 -3.72 -0.96 -15.66
C ARG A 28 -3.82 -0.63 -17.14
N ASN A 29 -3.36 0.56 -17.49
CA ASN A 29 -3.45 1.02 -18.87
C ASN A 29 -2.39 0.33 -19.75
N PRO A 30 -2.70 0.09 -21.04
CA PRO A 30 -1.68 -0.30 -22.00
C PRO A 30 -0.69 0.86 -22.25
N GLU A 31 0.45 0.51 -22.84
CA GLU A 31 1.41 1.49 -23.36
C GLU A 31 0.71 2.54 -24.26
N PRO A 32 1.12 3.82 -24.20
CA PRO A 32 2.31 4.36 -23.52
C PRO A 32 2.10 4.76 -22.04
N SER A 33 0.92 4.49 -21.46
CA SER A 33 0.64 4.89 -20.08
C SER A 33 1.24 3.87 -19.10
N ALA A 34 2.19 4.32 -18.30
CA ALA A 34 2.80 3.52 -17.24
C ALA A 34 1.99 3.54 -15.93
N VAL A 35 0.87 4.27 -15.87
CA VAL A 35 0.08 4.44 -14.64
C VAL A 35 -0.53 3.10 -14.21
N ARG A 36 -0.42 2.82 -12.92
CA ARG A 36 -1.02 1.69 -12.23
C ARG A 36 -1.75 2.21 -11.00
N MET A 37 -2.90 1.61 -10.68
CA MET A 37 -3.60 1.91 -9.44
C MET A 37 -4.31 0.67 -8.90
N ASN A 38 -4.10 0.40 -7.62
CA ASN A 38 -4.85 -0.61 -6.88
C ASN A 38 -5.64 0.04 -5.74
N LEU A 39 -6.82 -0.48 -5.44
CA LEU A 39 -7.47 -0.28 -4.15
C LEU A 39 -7.03 -1.41 -3.24
N VAL A 40 -6.36 -1.08 -2.15
CA VAL A 40 -5.81 -2.07 -1.20
C VAL A 40 -6.56 -1.92 0.12
N ARG A 41 -6.94 -3.06 0.71
CA ARG A 41 -7.61 -3.16 2.01
C ARG A 41 -6.77 -4.00 2.94
N PHE A 42 -6.47 -3.46 4.10
CA PHE A 42 -5.70 -4.08 5.16
C PHE A 42 -6.63 -4.39 6.33
N MET A 43 -6.65 -5.66 6.76
CA MET A 43 -7.24 -6.03 8.03
C MET A 43 -6.40 -5.48 9.20
N PRO A 44 -6.91 -5.41 10.43
CA PRO A 44 -6.14 -4.91 11.56
C PRO A 44 -4.78 -5.62 11.67
N CYS A 45 -3.73 -4.85 11.99
CA CYS A 45 -2.32 -5.28 12.00
C CYS A 45 -1.72 -5.68 10.64
N ALA A 46 -2.49 -5.73 9.55
CA ALA A 46 -1.96 -6.11 8.24
C ALA A 46 -1.17 -4.96 7.61
N ARG A 47 -0.04 -5.26 6.99
CA ARG A 47 0.87 -4.28 6.39
C ARG A 47 1.69 -4.86 5.25
N THR A 48 2.20 -4.00 4.39
CA THR A 48 3.19 -4.40 3.38
C THR A 48 4.51 -4.81 4.03
N ALA A 49 5.32 -5.56 3.29
CA ALA A 49 6.75 -5.59 3.49
C ALA A 49 7.35 -4.19 3.25
N TRP A 50 8.60 -4.01 3.67
CA TRP A 50 9.39 -2.89 3.19
C TRP A 50 9.52 -2.95 1.67
N HIS A 51 9.33 -1.81 0.99
CA HIS A 51 9.47 -1.74 -0.45
C HIS A 51 9.76 -0.32 -0.93
N SER A 52 10.14 -0.19 -2.20
CA SER A 52 10.26 1.09 -2.88
C SER A 52 9.77 1.03 -4.33
N HIS A 53 9.38 2.20 -4.85
CA HIS A 53 8.95 2.38 -6.23
C HIS A 53 9.95 3.25 -7.01
N PRO A 54 10.44 2.83 -8.19
CA PRO A 54 11.44 3.58 -8.96
C PRO A 54 10.99 4.97 -9.39
N ARG A 55 9.68 5.22 -9.47
CA ARG A 55 9.08 6.52 -9.84
C ARG A 55 8.24 7.11 -8.70
N GLY A 56 8.36 6.56 -7.50
CA GLY A 56 7.56 6.94 -6.34
C GLY A 56 6.14 6.37 -6.38
N GLN A 57 5.39 6.64 -5.30
CA GLN A 57 4.01 6.19 -5.14
C GLN A 57 3.18 7.24 -4.39
N GLN A 58 1.92 7.38 -4.79
CA GLN A 58 0.91 8.16 -4.10
C GLN A 58 -0.11 7.23 -3.44
N LEU A 59 -0.38 7.44 -2.16
CA LEU A 59 -1.49 6.81 -1.46
C LEU A 59 -2.59 7.83 -1.21
N VAL A 60 -3.84 7.45 -1.45
CA VAL A 60 -5.02 8.23 -1.09
C VAL A 60 -5.87 7.37 -0.17
N VAL A 61 -5.89 7.71 1.11
CA VAL A 61 -6.63 6.94 2.12
C VAL A 61 -8.12 7.23 1.98
N VAL A 62 -8.95 6.18 1.95
CA VAL A 62 -10.38 6.28 1.69
C VAL A 62 -11.25 5.68 2.80
N ASP A 63 -10.70 4.82 3.64
CA ASP A 63 -11.42 4.23 4.78
C ASP A 63 -10.48 3.85 5.93
N GLY A 64 -11.02 3.84 7.15
CA GLY A 64 -10.35 3.27 8.32
C GLY A 64 -9.21 4.11 8.94
N VAL A 65 -8.27 3.45 9.60
CA VAL A 65 -7.09 4.08 10.22
C VAL A 65 -5.85 3.30 9.84
N GLY A 66 -4.90 3.97 9.20
CA GLY A 66 -3.67 3.38 8.70
C GLY A 66 -2.43 3.88 9.40
N LEU A 67 -1.32 3.21 9.08
CA LEU A 67 0.03 3.56 9.48
C LEU A 67 0.91 3.58 8.23
N VAL A 68 1.83 4.54 8.17
CA VAL A 68 2.88 4.61 7.15
C VAL A 68 4.21 4.91 7.82
N GLN A 69 5.30 4.40 7.26
CA GLN A 69 6.64 4.69 7.76
C GLN A 69 7.65 4.62 6.62
N SER A 70 8.53 5.62 6.55
CA SER A 70 9.76 5.59 5.77
C SER A 70 10.88 4.95 6.60
N ARG A 71 11.78 4.18 5.98
CA ARG A 71 12.81 3.43 6.73
C ARG A 71 13.65 4.38 7.60
N GLY A 72 13.71 4.08 8.90
CA GLY A 72 14.43 4.87 9.90
C GLY A 72 13.71 6.15 10.38
N GLY A 73 12.51 6.44 9.86
CA GLY A 73 11.65 7.52 10.32
C GLY A 73 10.61 7.07 11.35
N ASP A 74 9.76 7.99 11.77
CA ASP A 74 8.66 7.73 12.71
C ASP A 74 7.44 7.12 11.99
N VAL A 75 6.74 6.22 12.68
CA VAL A 75 5.44 5.69 12.22
C VAL A 75 4.40 6.80 12.31
N THR A 76 3.72 7.09 11.19
CA THR A 76 2.71 8.14 11.09
C THR A 76 1.32 7.54 10.87
N VAL A 77 0.34 8.02 11.64
CA VAL A 77 -1.08 7.63 11.48
C VAL A 77 -1.71 8.39 10.32
N VAL A 78 -2.45 7.68 9.46
CA VAL A 78 -3.20 8.25 8.33
C VAL A 78 -4.68 7.90 8.38
N ARG A 79 -5.54 8.77 7.85
CA ARG A 79 -7.01 8.70 7.89
C ARG A 79 -7.63 9.06 6.54
N PRO A 80 -8.93 8.78 6.31
CA PRO A 80 -9.59 9.08 5.04
C PRO A 80 -9.46 10.56 4.67
N GLY A 81 -9.02 10.82 3.45
CA GLY A 81 -8.69 12.15 2.95
C GLY A 81 -7.21 12.51 3.01
N ASP A 82 -6.40 11.80 3.80
CA ASP A 82 -4.95 11.97 3.79
C ASP A 82 -4.34 11.42 2.49
N VAL A 83 -3.32 12.12 2.02
CA VAL A 83 -2.60 11.82 0.78
C VAL A 83 -1.11 11.70 1.10
N VAL A 84 -0.54 10.52 0.92
CA VAL A 84 0.87 10.21 1.21
C VAL A 84 1.64 10.15 -0.09
N TRP A 85 2.74 10.88 -0.19
CA TRP A 85 3.68 10.79 -1.31
C TRP A 85 4.96 10.12 -0.83
N THR A 86 5.36 9.04 -1.49
CA THR A 86 6.67 8.40 -1.28
C THR A 86 7.55 8.67 -2.51
N PRO A 87 8.61 9.49 -2.37
CA PRO A 87 9.57 9.78 -3.42
C PRO A 87 10.17 8.54 -4.12
N PRO A 88 10.67 8.70 -5.35
CA PRO A 88 11.41 7.64 -6.06
C PRO A 88 12.49 6.99 -5.20
N GLY A 89 12.43 5.66 -5.08
CA GLY A 89 13.42 4.86 -4.34
C GLY A 89 13.34 4.96 -2.82
N GLU A 90 12.39 5.70 -2.26
CA GLU A 90 12.20 5.73 -0.80
C GLU A 90 11.66 4.39 -0.31
N GLU A 91 12.42 3.72 0.56
CA GLU A 91 11.95 2.52 1.24
C GLU A 91 10.94 2.87 2.32
N HIS A 92 9.77 2.23 2.23
CA HIS A 92 8.67 2.48 3.13
C HIS A 92 7.79 1.23 3.31
N TRP A 93 6.90 1.29 4.29
CA TRP A 93 5.76 0.39 4.40
C TRP A 93 4.50 1.16 4.75
N HIS A 94 3.36 0.53 4.51
CA HIS A 94 2.05 1.03 4.90
C HIS A 94 1.11 -0.12 5.24
N GLY A 95 0.11 0.17 6.06
CA GLY A 95 -0.82 -0.86 6.54
C GLY A 95 -1.90 -0.29 7.45
N ALA A 96 -2.65 -1.19 8.05
CA ALA A 96 -3.68 -0.88 9.03
C ALA A 96 -3.09 -0.61 10.42
N ALA A 97 -3.82 0.19 11.21
CA ALA A 97 -3.64 0.26 12.65
C ALA A 97 -4.01 -1.10 13.33
N PRO A 98 -3.66 -1.31 14.61
CA PRO A 98 -3.82 -2.61 15.26
C PRO A 98 -5.28 -3.04 15.46
N ASP A 99 -6.19 -2.08 15.57
CA ASP A 99 -7.59 -2.26 15.95
C ASP A 99 -8.58 -1.77 14.90
N HIS A 100 -8.09 -1.31 13.74
CA HIS A 100 -8.91 -0.77 12.66
C HIS A 100 -8.53 -1.41 11.32
N VAL A 101 -9.51 -1.62 10.45
CA VAL A 101 -9.23 -1.82 9.02
C VAL A 101 -8.70 -0.53 8.40
N MET A 102 -8.05 -0.61 7.24
CA MET A 102 -7.71 0.56 6.42
C MET A 102 -7.85 0.23 4.94
N ALA A 103 -8.28 1.22 4.15
CA ALA A 103 -8.23 1.14 2.69
C ALA A 103 -7.66 2.40 2.06
N HIS A 104 -6.85 2.23 1.01
CA HIS A 104 -6.35 3.33 0.20
C HIS A 104 -6.25 2.96 -1.28
N TYR A 105 -6.30 3.96 -2.15
CA TYR A 105 -5.77 3.84 -3.51
C TYR A 105 -4.26 3.99 -3.46
N ALA A 106 -3.52 3.02 -4.01
CA ALA A 106 -2.09 3.11 -4.27
C ALA A 106 -1.89 3.35 -5.76
N LEU A 107 -1.29 4.48 -6.12
CA LEU A 107 -1.00 4.91 -7.49
C LEU A 107 0.51 4.97 -7.69
N TRP A 108 1.02 4.36 -8.75
CA TRP A 108 2.43 4.45 -9.12
C TRP A 108 2.58 4.33 -10.64
N GLU A 109 3.81 4.50 -11.12
CA GLU A 109 4.16 4.30 -12.52
C GLU A 109 5.17 3.17 -12.71
N GLY A 110 4.91 2.33 -13.71
CA GLY A 110 5.75 1.19 -14.08
C GLY A 110 5.30 -0.11 -13.40
N ASP A 111 5.90 -1.23 -13.82
CA ASP A 111 5.58 -2.57 -13.28
C ASP A 111 6.57 -3.00 -12.18
N GLU A 112 7.59 -2.19 -11.90
CA GLU A 112 8.64 -2.51 -10.94
C GLU A 112 8.30 -2.01 -9.54
N THR A 113 8.33 -2.94 -8.56
CA THR A 113 8.36 -2.64 -7.13
C THR A 113 9.51 -3.44 -6.55
N ALA A 114 10.44 -2.77 -5.87
CA ALA A 114 11.54 -3.43 -5.19
C ALA A 114 11.07 -3.84 -3.80
N TRP A 115 10.73 -5.10 -3.65
CA TRP A 115 10.30 -5.69 -2.37
C TRP A 115 11.50 -6.09 -1.53
N GLY A 116 11.45 -5.77 -0.23
CA GLY A 116 12.41 -6.14 0.79
C GLY A 116 11.80 -7.07 1.85
N ASP A 117 12.37 -7.02 3.05
CA ASP A 117 11.94 -7.87 4.17
C ASP A 117 10.55 -7.49 4.69
N LEU A 118 9.84 -8.47 5.27
CA LEU A 118 8.60 -8.22 6.00
C LEU A 118 8.86 -7.31 7.20
N VAL A 119 7.92 -6.38 7.48
CA VAL A 119 7.97 -5.52 8.65
C VAL A 119 7.72 -6.34 9.90
N THR A 120 8.72 -6.40 10.76
CA THR A 120 8.66 -7.11 12.05
C THR A 120 7.67 -6.46 13.01
N ASP A 121 7.19 -7.21 14.00
CA ASP A 121 6.28 -6.64 15.01
C ASP A 121 6.96 -5.55 15.86
N GLU A 122 8.28 -5.59 16.01
CA GLU A 122 9.07 -4.55 16.67
C GLU A 122 9.10 -3.26 15.82
N GLU A 123 9.35 -3.36 14.51
CA GLU A 123 9.27 -2.21 13.59
C GLU A 123 7.85 -1.64 13.49
N TYR A 124 6.84 -2.49 13.54
CA TYR A 124 5.43 -2.07 13.55
C TYR A 124 5.10 -1.22 14.79
N GLY A 125 5.74 -1.50 15.94
CA GLY A 125 5.77 -0.60 17.09
C GLY A 125 4.47 -0.47 17.87
N TYR A 126 3.40 -1.16 17.46
CA TYR A 126 2.15 -1.25 18.22
C TYR A 126 1.98 -2.65 18.81
N PRO A 127 1.42 -2.76 20.03
CA PRO A 127 1.11 -4.07 20.60
C PRO A 127 0.08 -4.78 19.71
N ALA A 128 0.39 -6.04 19.38
CA ALA A 128 -0.55 -6.96 18.74
C ALA A 128 -1.70 -7.33 19.68
#